data_AF-A0A0F6TB35-F1
#
_entry.id   AF-A0A0F6TB35-F1
#
_cell.length_a   1.000
_cell.length_b   1.000
_cell.length_c   1.000
_cell.angle_alpha   90.00
_cell.angle_beta   90.00
_cell.angle_gamma   90.00
#
_symmetry.space_group_name_H-M   'P 1'
#
loop_
_entity.id
_entity.type
_entity.pdbx_description
1 polymer ?
#
loop_
_entity_poly.entity_id
_entity_poly.type
_entity_poly.pdbx_seq_one_letter_code
_entity_poly.pdbx_strand_id
1 'polypeptide(L)'
;MPGPWEIAIILLIIVLLFGARKLPELARSVGRSMRIFKSEVKEMGNDDQQSAQQPQQGQITQGNQKQSDEEFWNSPDMQPRTNQQQPGNNPQQ
;
A
#
# COMPACT_ATOMS: atom_id res chain seq x y z
N MET A 1 -29.13 -11.20 29.75
CA MET A 1 -27.96 -11.05 28.85
C MET A 1 -28.33 -11.76 27.56
N PRO A 2 -28.21 -11.13 26.38
CA PRO A 2 -28.50 -11.82 25.12
C PRO A 2 -27.60 -13.05 25.03
N GLY A 3 -28.19 -14.20 24.74
CA GLY A 3 -27.47 -15.44 24.55
C GLY A 3 -26.71 -15.45 23.22
N PRO A 4 -25.80 -16.41 23.04
CA PRO A 4 -25.09 -16.61 21.76
C PRO A 4 -26.05 -16.78 20.58
N TRP A 5 -27.25 -17.32 20.83
CA TRP A 5 -28.25 -17.58 19.79
C TRP A 5 -28.91 -16.30 19.27
N GLU A 6 -29.26 -15.34 20.13
CA GLU A 6 -29.80 -14.05 19.69
C GLU A 6 -28.77 -13.26 18.85
N ILE A 7 -27.49 -13.30 19.23
CA ILE A 7 -26.42 -12.64 18.47
C ILE A 7 -26.29 -13.25 17.07
N ALA A 8 -26.37 -14.58 16.94
CA ALA A 8 -26.32 -15.26 15.65
C ALA A 8 -27.50 -14.85 14.74
N ILE A 9 -28.71 -14.73 15.29
CA ILE A 9 -29.90 -14.29 14.55
C ILE A 9 -29.73 -12.83 14.06
N ILE A 10 -29.23 -11.93 14.90
CA ILE A 10 -29.00 -10.53 14.51
C ILE A 10 -27.97 -10.44 13.38
N LEU A 11 -26.86 -11.19 13.49
CA LEU A 11 -25.85 -11.26 12.42
C LEU A 11 -26.43 -11.80 11.12
N LEU A 12 -27.28 -12.83 11.18
CA LEU A 12 -27.96 -13.37 10.02
C LEU A 12 -28.79 -12.29 9.30
N ILE A 13 -29.56 -11.50 10.05
CA ILE A 13 -30.38 -10.41 9.49
C ILE A 13 -29.49 -9.35 8.83
N ILE A 14 -28.39 -8.95 9.47
CA ILE A 14 -27.45 -7.97 8.89
C ILE A 14 -26.82 -8.51 7.60
N VAL A 15 -26.44 -9.79 7.56
CA VAL A 15 -25.91 -10.44 6.35
C VAL A 15 -26.94 -10.46 5.23
N LEU A 16 -28.22 -10.67 5.53
CA LEU A 16 -29.29 -10.65 4.54
C LEU A 16 -29.55 -9.24 3.98
N LEU A 17 -29.50 -8.20 4.83
CA LEU A 17 -29.73 -6.81 4.42
C LEU A 17 -28.55 -6.22 3.63
N PHE A 18 -27.32 -6.45 4.09
CA PHE A 18 -26.11 -5.89 3.49
C PHE A 18 -25.47 -6.84 2.46
N GLY A 19 -25.80 -8.13 2.50
CA GLY A 19 -25.20 -9.17 1.67
C GLY A 19 -23.87 -9.68 2.23
N ALA A 20 -23.61 -10.97 2.00
CA ALA A 20 -22.38 -11.65 2.46
C ALA A 20 -21.08 -11.05 1.90
N ARG A 21 -21.14 -10.25 0.82
CA ARG A 21 -19.98 -9.60 0.21
C ARG A 21 -19.63 -8.25 0.84
N LYS A 22 -20.61 -7.48 1.36
CA LYS A 22 -20.38 -6.13 1.89
C LYS A 22 -19.85 -6.12 3.32
N LEU A 23 -20.29 -7.03 4.18
CA LEU A 23 -19.77 -7.15 5.54
C LEU A 23 -18.24 -7.36 5.61
N PRO A 24 -17.64 -8.33 4.88
CA PRO A 24 -16.19 -8.52 4.91
C PRO A 24 -15.43 -7.36 4.27
N GLU A 25 -16.03 -6.65 3.31
CA GLU A 25 -15.44 -5.47 2.68
C GLU A 25 -15.37 -4.28 3.66
N LEU A 26 -16.47 -4.02 4.37
CA LEU A 26 -16.55 -2.99 5.43
C LEU A 26 -15.65 -3.35 6.62
N ALA A 27 -15.62 -4.62 7.04
CA ALA A 27 -14.74 -5.06 8.11
C ALA A 27 -13.26 -4.93 7.72
N ARG A 28 -12.90 -5.21 6.45
CA ARG A 28 -11.53 -5.02 5.95
C ARG A 28 -11.13 -3.55 5.89
N SER A 29 -12.01 -2.65 5.44
CA SER A 29 -11.67 -1.21 5.39
C SER A 29 -11.51 -0.62 6.79
N VAL A 30 -12.46 -0.90 7.70
CA VAL A 30 -12.41 -0.45 9.10
C VAL A 30 -11.22 -1.06 9.83
N GLY A 31 -10.93 -2.35 9.62
CA GLY A 31 -9.79 -3.03 10.23
C GLY A 31 -8.43 -2.44 9.83
N ARG A 32 -8.30 -1.96 8.59
CA ARG A 32 -7.08 -1.26 8.12
C ARG A 32 -6.90 0.08 8.82
N SER A 33 -7.95 0.90 8.90
CA SER A 33 -7.92 2.16 9.64
C SER A 33 -7.58 1.91 11.12
N MET A 34 -8.27 0.98 11.77
CA MET A 34 -8.00 0.63 13.18
C MET A 34 -6.56 0.16 13.43
N ARG A 35 -5.94 -0.57 12.49
CA ARG A 35 -4.55 -1.02 12.62
C ARG A 35 -3.57 0.16 12.64
N ILE A 36 -3.79 1.15 11.77
CA ILE A 36 -2.95 2.36 11.68
C ILE A 36 -3.10 3.20 12.93
N PHE A 37 -4.35 3.47 13.35
CA PHE A 37 -4.61 4.17 14.62
C PHE A 37 -3.96 3.45 15.81
N LYS A 38 -4.02 2.11 15.85
CA LYS A 38 -3.42 1.34 16.95
C LYS A 38 -1.90 1.35 16.91
N SER A 39 -1.26 1.39 15.75
CA SER A 39 0.20 1.53 15.64
C SER A 39 0.66 2.93 16.05
N GLU A 40 -0.03 3.98 15.62
CA GLU A 40 0.31 5.37 15.99
C GLU A 40 0.11 5.62 17.49
N VAL A 41 -1.00 5.14 18.06
CA VAL A 41 -1.26 5.22 19.51
C VAL A 41 -0.25 4.38 20.30
N LYS A 42 0.19 3.23 19.76
CA LYS A 42 1.22 2.41 20.39
C LYS A 42 2.58 3.10 20.33
N GLU A 43 2.92 3.73 19.22
CA GLU A 43 4.18 4.48 19.04
C GLU A 43 4.27 5.64 20.04
N MET A 44 3.20 6.44 20.17
CA MET A 44 3.12 7.51 21.18
C MET A 44 3.22 7.00 22.63
N GLY A 45 2.79 5.77 22.90
CA GLY A 45 2.91 5.14 24.22
C GLY A 45 4.21 4.36 24.46
N ASN A 46 5.04 4.15 23.43
CA ASN A 46 6.29 3.38 23.52
C ASN A 46 7.54 4.23 23.21
N ASP A 47 7.44 5.56 23.11
CA ASP A 47 8.59 6.47 22.90
C ASP A 47 9.66 6.38 24.01
N ASP A 48 9.39 5.71 25.13
CA ASP A 48 10.39 5.43 26.17
C ASP A 48 11.19 4.13 25.95
N GLN A 49 10.71 3.20 25.12
CA GLN A 49 11.39 1.92 24.86
C GLN A 49 11.14 1.43 23.42
N GLN A 50 12.22 1.35 22.63
CA GLN A 50 12.41 0.40 21.52
C GLN A 50 12.11 0.88 20.09
N SER A 51 13.05 1.69 19.58
CA SER A 51 13.30 1.86 18.14
C SER A 51 13.90 0.60 17.51
N ALA A 52 13.12 -0.48 17.31
CA ALA A 52 13.47 -1.56 16.38
C ALA A 52 12.34 -2.60 16.23
N GLN A 53 11.31 -2.31 15.44
CA GLN A 53 10.56 -3.34 14.71
C GLN A 53 9.66 -2.69 13.66
N GLN A 54 10.13 -2.72 12.40
CA GLN A 54 9.32 -2.40 11.22
C GLN A 54 8.07 -3.29 11.17
N PRO A 55 6.85 -2.76 11.04
CA PRO A 55 5.68 -3.58 10.79
C PRO A 55 5.48 -3.80 9.29
N GLN A 56 5.47 -5.07 8.90
CA GLN A 56 5.11 -5.58 7.58
C GLN A 56 3.87 -4.88 7.02
N GLN A 57 4.07 -4.20 5.89
CA GLN A 57 3.05 -3.68 5.00
C GLN A 57 2.12 -4.83 4.58
N GLY A 58 0.87 -4.78 5.02
CA GLY A 58 -0.19 -5.58 4.43
C GLY A 58 -0.44 -5.08 3.01
N GLN A 59 0.15 -5.77 2.02
CA GLN A 59 -0.24 -5.64 0.62
C GLN A 59 -1.74 -5.81 0.50
N ILE A 60 -2.39 -4.77 0.00
CA ILE A 60 -3.78 -4.78 -0.43
C ILE A 60 -3.76 -4.30 -1.87
N THR A 61 -4.18 -5.20 -2.76
CA THR A 61 -4.34 -5.02 -4.21
C THR A 61 -3.03 -5.05 -5.01
N GLN A 62 -2.63 -6.28 -5.35
CA GLN A 62 -1.77 -6.60 -6.49
C GLN A 62 -2.53 -6.25 -7.78
N GLY A 63 -2.17 -5.12 -8.38
CA GLY A 63 -2.63 -4.67 -9.69
C GLY A 63 -1.50 -3.93 -10.39
N ASN A 64 -0.53 -4.67 -10.92
CA ASN A 64 0.35 -4.33 -12.04
C ASN A 64 1.09 -2.97 -12.12
N GLN A 65 1.36 -2.24 -11.04
CA GLN A 65 2.08 -0.95 -11.12
C GLN A 65 3.58 -0.98 -10.79
N LYS A 66 4.20 -2.17 -10.66
CA LYS A 66 5.67 -2.25 -10.48
C LYS A 66 6.45 -2.54 -11.75
N GLN A 67 5.79 -2.96 -12.82
CA GLN A 67 6.50 -3.29 -14.07
C GLN A 67 6.56 -2.11 -15.04
N SER A 68 5.54 -1.24 -15.06
CA SER A 68 5.49 -0.08 -15.97
C SER A 68 6.60 0.94 -15.73
N ASP A 69 6.96 1.15 -14.46
CA ASP A 69 7.86 2.23 -14.08
C ASP A 69 9.32 1.85 -14.38
N GLU A 70 9.69 0.58 -14.20
CA GLU A 70 11.03 0.06 -14.49
C GLU A 70 11.28 -0.10 -16.01
N GLU A 71 10.25 -0.45 -16.78
CA GLU A 71 10.32 -0.64 -18.24
C GLU A 71 10.33 0.71 -18.99
N PHE A 72 9.67 1.74 -18.44
CA PHE A 72 9.72 3.11 -18.94
C PHE A 72 11.15 3.68 -18.85
N TRP A 73 11.79 3.65 -17.68
CA TRP A 73 13.14 4.20 -17.50
C TRP A 73 14.24 3.48 -18.31
N ASN A 74 14.02 2.21 -18.68
CA ASN A 74 14.98 1.40 -19.45
C ASN A 74 14.78 1.44 -20.97
N SER A 75 13.83 2.22 -21.49
CA SER A 75 13.60 2.29 -22.94
C SER A 75 14.72 3.06 -23.66
N PRO A 76 15.26 2.54 -24.79
CA PRO A 76 16.36 3.15 -25.55
C PRO A 76 16.11 4.59 -26.02
N ASP A 77 14.84 4.98 -26.18
CA ASP A 77 14.42 6.28 -26.69
C ASP A 77 14.49 7.43 -25.66
N MET A 78 14.67 7.11 -24.38
CA MET A 78 14.65 8.11 -23.29
C MET A 78 16.02 8.65 -22.88
N GLN A 79 17.09 8.34 -23.61
CA GLN A 79 18.39 8.93 -23.35
C GLN A 79 18.40 10.40 -23.84
N PRO A 80 18.54 11.41 -22.96
CA PRO A 80 18.73 12.78 -23.40
C PRO A 80 20.07 12.85 -24.13
N ARG A 81 20.00 13.08 -25.45
CA ARG A 81 21.16 13.25 -26.33
C ARG A 81 21.91 14.51 -25.88
N THR A 82 22.82 14.37 -24.92
CA THR A 82 23.72 15.45 -24.50
C THR A 82 24.65 15.72 -25.67
N ASN A 83 24.43 16.86 -26.32
CA ASN A 83 25.20 17.35 -27.45
C ASN A 83 26.62 17.70 -26.96
N GLN A 84 27.48 16.69 -26.84
CA GLN A 84 28.91 16.86 -26.59
C GLN A 84 29.56 17.43 -27.84
N GLN A 85 29.87 18.72 -27.75
CA GLN A 85 30.82 19.42 -28.61
C GLN A 85 32.14 18.65 -28.65
N GLN A 86 32.63 18.35 -29.85
CA GLN A 86 34.02 17.96 -30.05
C GLN A 86 34.73 19.08 -30.83
N PRO A 87 35.49 19.96 -30.16
CA PRO A 87 36.41 20.88 -30.83
C PRO A 87 37.66 20.09 -31.21
N GLY A 88 37.58 19.35 -32.31
CA GLY A 88 38.69 18.58 -32.88
C GLY A 88 39.46 19.40 -33.90
N ASN A 89 40.36 20.27 -33.42
CA ASN A 89 41.47 20.82 -34.19
C ASN A 89 42.15 19.69 -34.99
N ASN A 90 42.22 19.81 -36.31
CA ASN A 90 43.25 19.14 -37.10
C ASN A 90 43.99 20.19 -37.97
N PRO A 91 45.33 20.25 -37.86
CA PRO A 91 46.16 21.25 -38.52
C PRO A 91 46.52 20.85 -39.96
N GLN A 92 46.73 21.87 -40.80
CA GLN A 92 47.60 21.92 -41.98
C GLN A 92 47.79 20.64 -42.81
N GLN A 93 47.23 20.59 -44.02
CA GLN A 93 47.98 20.55 -45.30
C GLN A 93 47.16 21.22 -46.39
#